data_AF-A0A7W1HA25-F1
#
_entry.id   AF-A0A7W1HA25-F1
#
_cell.length_a   1.000
_cell.length_b   1.000
_cell.length_c   1.000
_cell.angle_alpha   90.00
_cell.angle_beta   90.00
_cell.angle_gamma   90.00
#
_symmetry.space_group_name_H-M   'P 1'
#
loop_
_entity.id
_entity.type
_entity.pdbx_description
1 polymer ?
#
loop_
_entity_poly.entity_id
_entity_poly.type
_entity_poly.pdbx_seq_one_letter_code
_entity_poly.pdbx_strand_id
1 'polypeptide(L)'
;MLSRLFPESIFSRKLNPNAERRLKLSQARAEETIVRGHVDNALMFVDTLAEDLSFDRAIDTYVRVMGIPEPLASTVATRALVQLGRDLVPFRRRAREEGQEDQETKPRLRLDDAASRKKSVQRA
;
A
#
# COMPACT_ATOMS: atom_id res chain seq x y z
N MET A 1 -4.41 15.59 -33.64
CA MET A 1 -3.02 15.85 -34.06
C MET A 1 -2.16 16.29 -32.86
N LEU A 2 -1.96 15.43 -31.85
CA LEU A 2 -1.10 15.72 -30.68
C LEU A 2 -0.19 14.53 -30.28
N SER A 3 -0.24 13.43 -31.04
CA SER A 3 0.50 12.18 -30.80
C SER A 3 1.98 12.21 -31.26
N ARG A 4 2.57 13.40 -31.43
CA ARG A 4 3.93 13.58 -31.97
C ARG A 4 4.92 14.29 -31.03
N LEU A 5 4.54 14.52 -29.77
CA LEU A 5 5.35 15.27 -28.80
C LEU A 5 6.09 14.40 -27.78
N PHE A 6 5.92 13.07 -27.81
CA PHE A 6 6.68 12.16 -26.95
C PHE A 6 7.42 11.14 -27.80
N PRO A 7 8.76 11.10 -27.77
CA PRO A 7 9.52 10.09 -28.49
C PRO A 7 9.14 8.69 -27.97
N GLU A 8 8.75 7.80 -28.89
CA GLU A 8 8.56 6.38 -28.59
C GLU A 8 9.89 5.81 -28.07
N SER A 9 9.93 5.52 -26.77
CA SER A 9 11.08 5.07 -25.98
C SER A 9 12.13 6.14 -25.63
N ILE A 10 11.94 6.81 -24.48
CA ILE A 10 13.05 7.48 -23.78
C ILE A 10 14.13 6.45 -23.35
N PHE A 11 13.78 5.16 -23.28
CA PHE A 11 14.71 4.07 -22.97
C PHE A 11 14.56 2.90 -23.96
N SER A 12 15.27 2.98 -25.08
CA SER A 12 15.27 1.98 -26.16
C SER A 12 16.08 0.70 -25.86
N ARG A 13 16.68 0.57 -24.67
CA ARG A 13 17.42 -0.64 -24.25
C ARG A 13 16.72 -1.34 -23.09
N LYS A 14 16.49 -2.66 -23.24
CA LYS A 14 16.10 -3.54 -22.15
C LYS A 14 17.12 -3.40 -21.00
N LEU A 15 16.65 -3.02 -19.83
CA LEU A 15 17.48 -2.97 -18.62
C LEU A 15 18.08 -4.36 -18.35
N ASN A 16 19.31 -4.41 -17.83
CA ASN A 16 19.84 -5.67 -17.28
C ASN A 16 18.90 -6.16 -16.16
N PRO A 17 18.68 -7.49 -16.01
CA PRO A 17 17.82 -8.06 -14.96
C PRO A 17 18.02 -7.51 -13.54
N ASN A 18 19.25 -7.12 -13.16
CA ASN A 18 19.50 -6.49 -11.86
C ASN A 18 18.94 -5.06 -11.78
N ALA A 19 19.13 -4.26 -12.83
CA ALA A 19 18.57 -2.91 -12.92
C ALA A 19 17.03 -2.94 -12.94
N GLU A 20 16.42 -3.89 -13.65
CA GLU A 20 14.97 -4.09 -13.65
C GLU A 20 14.43 -4.44 -12.25
N ARG A 21 15.12 -5.31 -11.51
CA ARG A 21 14.76 -5.63 -10.12
C ARG A 21 14.83 -4.40 -9.20
N ARG A 22 15.89 -3.60 -9.30
CA ARG A 22 16.02 -2.36 -8.51
C ARG A 22 14.92 -1.36 -8.87
N LEU A 23 14.61 -1.21 -10.15
CA LEU A 23 13.51 -0.35 -10.61
C LEU A 23 12.17 -0.78 -10.00
N LYS A 24 11.85 -2.08 -10.02
CA LYS A 24 10.62 -2.61 -9.42
C LYS A 24 10.54 -2.33 -7.92
N LEU A 25 11.65 -2.44 -7.19
CA LEU A 25 11.70 -2.10 -5.76
C LEU A 25 11.47 -0.60 -5.53
N SER A 26 12.09 0.26 -6.33
CA SER A 26 11.89 1.70 -6.25
C SER A 26 10.46 2.11 -6.60
N GLN A 27 9.87 1.48 -7.62
CA GLN A 27 8.48 1.69 -8.00
C GLN A 27 7.54 1.29 -6.86
N ALA A 28 7.70 0.10 -6.29
CA ALA A 28 6.87 -0.36 -5.17
C ALA A 28 6.96 0.58 -3.95
N ARG A 29 8.16 1.12 -3.67
CA ARG A 29 8.35 2.13 -2.61
C ARG A 29 7.64 3.45 -2.91
N ALA A 30 7.67 3.89 -4.17
CA ALA A 30 6.99 5.10 -4.60
C ALA A 30 5.46 4.94 -4.47
N GLU A 31 4.92 3.82 -4.95
CA GLU A 31 3.50 3.48 -4.83
C GLU A 31 3.05 3.45 -3.36
N GLU A 32 3.81 2.78 -2.49
CA GLU A 32 3.52 2.75 -1.05
C GLU A 32 3.59 4.15 -0.40
N THR A 33 4.52 4.99 -0.86
CA THR A 33 4.64 6.37 -0.35
C THR A 33 3.43 7.22 -0.75
N ILE A 34 2.92 7.05 -1.96
CA ILE A 34 1.69 7.73 -2.43
C ILE A 34 0.50 7.30 -1.57
N VAL A 35 0.32 5.99 -1.35
CA VAL A 35 -0.77 5.48 -0.52
C VAL A 35 -0.68 6.05 0.89
N ARG A 36 0.49 5.98 1.54
CA ARG A 36 0.70 6.52 2.88
C ARG A 36 0.37 8.02 2.96
N GLY A 37 0.85 8.81 2.00
CA GLY A 37 0.57 10.24 1.97
C GLY A 37 -0.93 10.55 1.87
N HIS A 38 -1.68 9.77 1.08
CA HIS A 38 -3.13 9.93 1.04
C HIS A 38 -3.83 9.53 2.33
N VAL A 39 -3.38 8.45 2.99
CA VAL A 39 -3.94 8.02 4.28
C VAL A 39 -3.71 9.09 5.35
N ASP A 40 -2.49 9.61 5.47
CA ASP A 40 -2.15 10.65 6.45
C ASP A 40 -3.03 11.91 6.24
N ASN A 41 -3.18 12.35 4.99
CA ASN A 41 -4.03 13.49 4.65
C ASN A 41 -5.53 13.20 4.87
N ALA A 42 -6.00 11.98 4.61
CA ALA A 42 -7.40 11.61 4.84
C ALA A 42 -7.75 11.65 6.33
N LEU A 43 -6.83 11.21 7.19
CA LEU A 43 -6.99 11.29 8.65
C LEU A 43 -7.03 12.74 9.13
N MET A 44 -6.16 13.60 8.60
CA MET A 44 -6.25 15.04 8.87
C MET A 44 -7.61 15.63 8.43
N PHE A 45 -8.16 15.16 7.31
CA PHE A 45 -9.47 15.58 6.82
C PHE A 45 -10.60 15.13 7.75
N VAL A 46 -10.51 13.89 8.27
CA VAL A 46 -11.43 13.35 9.29
C VAL A 46 -11.37 14.19 10.55
N ASP A 47 -10.17 14.46 11.07
CA ASP A 47 -9.99 15.27 12.29
C ASP A 47 -10.53 16.69 12.12
N THR A 48 -10.30 17.30 10.95
CA THR A 48 -10.75 18.66 10.65
C THR A 48 -12.28 18.76 10.58
N LEU A 49 -12.95 17.70 10.13
CA LEU A 49 -14.40 17.68 9.92
C LEU A 49 -15.16 16.88 10.98
N ALA A 50 -14.52 16.55 12.10
CA ALA A 50 -15.08 15.66 13.11
C ALA A 50 -16.37 16.20 13.77
N GLU A 51 -16.56 17.53 13.80
CA GLU A 51 -17.77 18.16 14.34
C GLU A 51 -18.92 18.17 13.32
N ASP A 52 -18.62 18.10 12.02
CA ASP A 52 -19.58 18.26 10.93
C ASP A 52 -19.97 16.92 10.28
N LEU A 53 -19.07 15.94 10.24
CA LEU A 53 -19.21 14.69 9.50
C LEU A 53 -18.76 13.48 10.30
N SER A 54 -19.37 12.33 10.04
CA SER A 54 -18.82 11.05 10.47
C SER A 54 -17.51 10.74 9.73
N PHE A 55 -16.63 9.93 10.35
CA PHE A 55 -15.35 9.55 9.75
C PHE A 55 -15.53 8.89 8.38
N ASP A 56 -16.55 8.03 8.20
CA ASP A 56 -16.85 7.40 6.91
C ASP A 56 -17.14 8.45 5.82
N ARG A 57 -17.98 9.45 6.16
CA ARG A 57 -18.36 10.52 5.23
C ARG A 57 -17.21 11.47 4.93
N ALA A 58 -16.34 11.73 5.90
CA ALA A 58 -15.14 12.53 5.70
C ALA A 58 -14.13 11.83 4.78
N ILE A 59 -13.91 10.51 4.95
CA ILE A 59 -13.05 9.70 4.06
C ILE A 59 -13.60 9.68 2.63
N ASP A 60 -14.90 9.41 2.46
CA ASP A 60 -15.55 9.43 1.14
C ASP A 60 -15.42 10.81 0.47
N THR A 61 -15.52 11.87 1.26
CA THR A 61 -15.40 13.25 0.75
C THR A 61 -13.98 13.59 0.37
N TYR A 62 -12.99 13.18 1.16
CA TYR A 62 -11.58 13.32 0.82
C TYR A 62 -11.27 12.64 -0.52
N VAL A 63 -11.65 11.37 -0.69
CA VAL A 63 -11.43 10.61 -1.94
C VAL A 63 -12.03 11.32 -3.15
N ARG A 64 -13.26 11.81 -3.00
CA ARG A 64 -14.00 12.52 -4.06
C ARG A 64 -13.34 13.84 -4.43
N VAL A 65 -13.02 14.67 -3.44
CA VAL A 65 -12.42 16.00 -3.65
C VAL A 65 -11.03 15.89 -4.25
N MET A 66 -10.23 14.94 -3.78
CA MET A 66 -8.88 14.69 -4.28
C MET A 66 -8.85 13.92 -5.61
N GLY A 67 -10.01 13.48 -6.11
CA GLY A 67 -10.12 12.77 -7.39
C GLY A 67 -9.31 11.47 -7.43
N ILE A 68 -9.23 10.76 -6.31
CA ILE A 68 -8.40 9.55 -6.21
C ILE A 68 -9.05 8.43 -7.02
N PRO A 69 -8.38 7.86 -8.05
CA PRO A 69 -8.96 6.82 -8.89
C PRO A 69 -8.96 5.46 -8.20
N GLU A 70 -9.86 4.56 -8.62
CA GLU A 70 -9.77 3.15 -8.25
C GLU A 70 -8.60 2.45 -8.97
N PRO A 71 -7.93 1.44 -8.34
CA PRO A 71 -8.22 0.84 -7.03
C PRO A 71 -7.56 1.56 -5.83
N LEU A 72 -6.91 2.70 -6.07
CA LEU A 72 -6.16 3.43 -5.03
C LEU A 72 -7.11 3.99 -3.96
N ALA A 73 -8.27 4.51 -4.36
CA ALA A 73 -9.30 5.00 -3.46
C ALA A 73 -9.71 3.95 -2.41
N SER A 74 -10.07 2.75 -2.85
CA SER A 74 -10.40 1.62 -1.96
C SER A 74 -9.26 1.28 -0.98
N THR A 75 -8.01 1.34 -1.45
CA THR A 75 -6.82 1.09 -0.62
C THR A 75 -6.63 2.16 0.46
N VAL A 76 -6.79 3.43 0.08
CA VAL A 76 -6.66 4.57 1.00
C VAL A 76 -7.74 4.51 2.08
N ALA A 77 -9.02 4.30 1.69
CA ALA A 77 -10.13 4.21 2.63
C ALA A 77 -9.93 3.07 3.64
N THR A 78 -9.58 1.87 3.15
CA THR A 78 -9.34 0.70 4.01
C THR A 78 -8.22 0.98 5.02
N ARG A 79 -7.11 1.58 4.59
CA ARG A 79 -5.97 1.85 5.47
C ARG A 79 -6.25 2.98 6.46
N ALA A 80 -7.02 3.99 6.08
CA ALA A 80 -7.48 5.04 7.01
C ALA A 80 -8.37 4.44 8.11
N LEU A 81 -9.33 3.59 7.74
CA LEU A 81 -10.18 2.88 8.71
C LEU A 81 -9.36 1.99 9.66
N VAL A 82 -8.35 1.27 9.15
CA VAL A 82 -7.43 0.48 9.99
C VAL A 82 -6.72 1.37 11.01
N GLN A 83 -6.30 2.58 10.62
CA GLN A 83 -5.62 3.50 11.51
C GLN A 83 -6.59 4.08 12.56
N LEU A 84 -7.78 4.53 12.17
CA LEU A 84 -8.84 4.99 13.11
C LEU A 84 -9.24 3.88 14.10
N GLY A 85 -9.33 2.64 13.62
CA GLY A 85 -9.66 1.47 14.44
C GLY A 85 -8.61 1.14 15.50
N ARG A 86 -7.34 1.56 15.35
CA ARG A 86 -6.30 1.38 16.39
C ARG A 86 -6.60 2.18 17.65
N ASP A 87 -7.24 3.34 17.49
CA ASP A 87 -7.56 4.22 18.60
C ASP A 87 -8.87 3.79 19.30
N LEU A 88 -9.78 3.16 18.55
CA LEU A 88 -11.09 2.72 19.04
C LEU A 88 -11.12 1.28 19.57
N VAL A 89 -10.24 0.40 19.10
CA VAL A 89 -10.25 -1.01 19.51
C VAL A 89 -8.92 -1.40 20.15
N PRO A 90 -8.87 -1.64 21.49
CA PRO A 90 -7.70 -2.22 22.14
C PRO A 90 -7.58 -3.71 21.79
N PHE A 91 -7.34 -4.04 20.52
CA PHE A 91 -7.28 -5.41 20.01
C PHE A 91 -5.99 -6.16 20.39
N ARG A 92 -5.19 -5.64 21.34
CA ARG A 92 -3.98 -6.33 21.79
C ARG A 92 -3.67 -6.28 23.28
N ARG A 93 -4.53 -5.68 24.12
CA ARG A 93 -4.38 -5.83 25.58
C ARG A 93 -5.16 -7.05 26.08
N ARG A 94 -6.43 -7.20 25.66
CA ARG A 94 -7.26 -8.36 26.02
C ARG A 94 -6.75 -9.70 25.46
N ALA A 95 -6.35 -9.74 24.17
CA ALA A 95 -5.81 -10.98 23.58
C ALA A 95 -4.38 -11.36 24.04
N ARG A 96 -3.62 -10.44 24.65
CA ARG A 96 -2.30 -10.77 25.26
C ARG A 96 -2.44 -11.24 26.70
N GLU A 97 -3.45 -10.73 27.41
CA GLU A 97 -3.77 -11.15 28.78
C GLU A 97 -4.48 -12.52 28.77
N GLU A 98 -5.21 -12.87 27.70
CA GLU A 98 -5.82 -14.20 27.50
C GLU A 98 -4.92 -15.21 26.72
N GLY A 99 -3.86 -14.75 26.05
CA GLY A 99 -3.09 -15.52 25.07
C GLY A 99 -1.61 -15.72 25.40
N GLN A 100 -1.25 -15.87 26.67
CA GLN A 100 0.13 -16.22 27.06
C GLN A 100 0.53 -17.67 26.68
N GLU A 101 -0.38 -18.46 26.11
CA GLU A 101 -0.16 -19.87 25.73
C GLU A 101 0.26 -20.10 24.27
N ASP A 102 0.01 -19.18 23.32
CA ASP A 102 0.27 -19.41 21.88
C ASP A 102 1.51 -18.67 21.33
N GLN A 103 2.61 -18.69 22.08
CA GLN A 103 3.92 -18.25 21.58
C GLN A 103 4.54 -19.29 20.62
N GLU A 104 4.03 -19.41 19.40
CA GLU A 104 4.73 -19.92 18.21
C GLU A 104 3.63 -20.19 17.18
N THR A 105 3.42 -19.36 16.16
CA THR A 105 4.01 -19.62 14.85
C THR A 105 3.65 -18.45 13.95
N LYS A 106 4.50 -17.42 13.84
CA LYS A 106 4.42 -16.55 12.66
C LYS A 106 4.94 -17.38 11.47
N PRO A 107 4.16 -17.62 10.40
CA PRO A 107 4.66 -18.35 9.25
C PRO A 107 5.85 -17.58 8.68
N ARG A 108 7.02 -18.23 8.66
CA ARG A 108 8.24 -17.67 8.08
C ARG A 108 7.93 -17.33 6.62
N LEU A 109 7.93 -16.05 6.28
CA LEU A 109 7.74 -15.60 4.89
C LEU A 109 8.92 -16.14 4.07
N ARG A 110 8.71 -17.25 3.34
CA ARG A 110 9.74 -17.91 2.54
C ARG A 110 9.99 -17.14 1.25
N LEU A 111 10.62 -15.97 1.37
CA LEU A 111 11.02 -15.17 0.22
C LEU A 111 12.13 -15.88 -0.60
N ASP A 112 12.95 -16.70 0.08
CA ASP A 112 14.06 -17.42 -0.54
C ASP A 112 13.59 -18.56 -1.48
N ASP A 113 12.46 -19.20 -1.17
CA ASP A 113 11.86 -20.28 -1.99
C ASP A 113 11.29 -19.74 -3.32
N ALA A 114 10.79 -18.50 -3.32
CA ALA A 114 10.25 -17.87 -4.52
C ALA A 114 11.35 -17.47 -5.51
N ALA A 115 12.54 -17.14 -5.03
CA ALA A 115 13.69 -16.76 -5.85
C ALA A 115 14.39 -17.96 -6.51
N SER A 116 14.42 -19.12 -5.84
CA SER A 116 15.10 -20.32 -6.32
C SER A 116 14.34 -21.04 -7.46
N ARG A 117 13.00 -21.03 -7.43
CA ARG A 117 12.14 -21.68 -8.45
C ARG A 117 12.35 -21.16 -9.88
N LYS A 118 12.79 -19.90 -10.06
CA LYS A 118 13.07 -19.35 -11.39
C LYS A 118 14.40 -19.78 -11.99
N LYS A 119 15.37 -20.24 -11.19
CA LYS A 119 16.70 -20.66 -11.68
C LYS A 119 16.72 -22.09 -12.22
N SER A 120 15.86 -22.98 -11.74
CA SER A 120 15.84 -24.40 -12.15
C SER A 120 15.09 -24.63 -13.46
N VAL A 121 14.08 -23.83 -13.80
CA VAL A 121 13.26 -24.00 -15.01
C VAL A 121 14.02 -23.62 -16.30
N GLN A 122 15.11 -22.85 -16.18
CA GLN A 122 15.93 -22.42 -17.33
C GLN A 122 17.08 -23.37 -17.69
N ARG A 123 17.21 -24.50 -16.98
CA ARG A 123 18.22 -25.54 -17.26
C ARG A 123 17.52 -26.90 -17.38
N ALA A 124 16.83 -27.09 -18.50
CA ALA A 124 16.40 -28.39 -19.00
C ALA A 124 16.42 -28.32 -20.53
#